data_AF-A0A512NRZ3-F1
#
_entry.id   AF-A0A512NRZ3-F1
#
_cell.length_a   1.000
_cell.length_b   1.000
_cell.length_c   1.000
_cell.angle_alpha   90.00
_cell.angle_beta   90.00
_cell.angle_gamma   90.00
#
_symmetry.space_group_name_H-M   'P 1'
#
loop_
_entity.id
_entity.type
_entity.pdbx_description
1 polymer ?
#
loop_
_entity_poly.entity_id
_entity_poly.type
_entity_poly.pdbx_seq_one_letter_code
_entity_poly.pdbx_strand_id
1 'polypeptide(L)'
;MNAVQALETACNRLTHDPQDRLSCALLLDALAHYRSSSLASLPVAAFHLVQISRDRADALSARILESDSLSDPSIDDEIRGLCHTVDSLVATLKQR
;
A
#
# COMPACT_ATOMS: atom_id res chain seq x y z
N MET A 1 1.82 8.71 13.80
CA MET A 1 1.64 7.38 13.18
C MET A 1 2.81 7.16 12.23
N ASN A 2 3.51 6.02 12.27
CA ASN A 2 4.53 5.76 11.25
C ASN A 2 3.82 5.40 9.92
N ALA A 3 4.44 5.67 8.77
CA ALA A 3 3.83 5.44 7.46
C ALA A 3 3.42 3.96 7.24
N VAL A 4 4.15 3.01 7.85
CA VAL A 4 3.88 1.57 7.79
C VAL A 4 2.59 1.19 8.51
N GLN A 5 2.29 1.77 9.67
CA GLN A 5 1.04 1.57 10.41
C GLN A 5 -0.16 2.16 9.68
N ALA A 6 0.03 3.29 8.98
CA ALA A 6 -1.00 3.88 8.13
C ALA A 6 -1.35 2.95 6.96
N LEU A 7 -0.33 2.38 6.32
CA LEU A 7 -0.50 1.36 5.28
C LEU A 7 -1.21 0.11 5.83
N GLU A 8 -0.74 -0.46 6.95
CA GLU A 8 -1.36 -1.64 7.59
C GLU A 8 -2.84 -1.39 7.95
N THR A 9 -3.16 -0.18 8.44
CA THR A 9 -4.54 0.19 8.79
C THR A 9 -5.43 0.29 7.55
N ALA A 10 -4.95 0.95 6.49
CA ALA A 10 -5.71 1.11 5.25
C ALA A 10 -5.89 -0.25 4.54
N CYS A 11 -4.85 -1.07 4.48
CA CYS A 11 -4.89 -2.40 3.90
C CYS A 11 -5.87 -3.34 4.63
N ASN A 12 -5.86 -3.32 5.97
CA ASN A 12 -6.82 -4.09 6.75
C ASN A 12 -8.27 -3.69 6.45
N ARG A 13 -8.55 -2.40 6.32
CA ARG A 13 -9.91 -1.92 5.99
C ARG A 13 -10.34 -2.32 4.58
N LEU A 14 -9.47 -2.12 3.59
CA LEU A 14 -9.74 -2.48 2.19
C LEU A 14 -9.86 -3.98 1.94
N THR A 15 -9.29 -4.81 2.81
CA THR A 15 -9.49 -6.27 2.76
C THR A 15 -10.92 -6.66 3.12
N HIS A 16 -11.59 -5.89 3.97
CA HIS A 16 -12.97 -6.12 4.39
C HIS A 16 -13.98 -5.39 3.50
N ASP A 17 -13.61 -4.19 3.02
CA ASP A 17 -14.40 -3.38 2.09
C ASP A 17 -13.49 -2.76 1.02
N PRO A 18 -13.26 -3.45 -0.12
CA PRO A 18 -12.39 -2.98 -1.19
C PRO A 18 -12.86 -1.66 -1.82
N GLN A 19 -14.15 -1.34 -1.69
CA GLN A 19 -14.78 -0.17 -2.29
C GLN A 19 -14.83 1.03 -1.34
N ASP A 20 -14.29 0.90 -0.12
CA ASP A 20 -14.20 2.01 0.82
C ASP A 20 -13.26 3.10 0.28
N ARG A 21 -13.86 4.10 -0.36
CA ARG A 21 -13.16 5.26 -0.94
C ARG A 21 -12.33 6.01 0.08
N LEU A 22 -12.75 6.06 1.36
CA LEU A 22 -11.98 6.71 2.41
C LEU A 22 -10.72 5.90 2.71
N SER A 23 -10.85 4.57 2.85
CA SER A 23 -9.68 3.71 3.06
C SER A 23 -8.76 3.67 1.85
N CYS A 24 -9.29 3.78 0.63
CA CYS A 24 -8.51 3.92 -0.59
C CYS A 24 -7.73 5.24 -0.60
N ALA A 25 -8.37 6.36 -0.25
CA ALA A 25 -7.69 7.65 -0.12
C ALA A 25 -6.61 7.63 0.98
N LEU A 26 -6.89 6.99 2.12
CA LEU A 26 -5.91 6.81 3.20
C LEU A 26 -4.74 5.92 2.77
N LEU A 27 -4.98 4.89 1.96
CA LEU A 27 -3.94 4.05 1.39
C LEU A 27 -3.03 4.90 0.49
N LEU A 28 -3.61 5.68 -0.43
CA LEU A 28 -2.86 6.55 -1.35
C LEU A 28 -2.06 7.62 -0.61
N ASP A 29 -2.64 8.24 0.42
CA ASP A 29 -1.93 9.22 1.25
C ASP A 29 -0.79 8.58 2.05
N ALA A 30 -1.04 7.41 2.64
CA ALA A 30 -0.02 6.64 3.36
C ALA A 30 1.13 6.21 2.43
N LEU A 31 0.82 5.82 1.18
CA LEU A 31 1.81 5.50 0.15
C LEU A 31 2.65 6.71 -0.25
N ALA A 32 2.03 7.88 -0.43
CA ALA A 32 2.74 9.12 -0.75
C ALA A 32 3.73 9.51 0.37
N HIS A 33 3.31 9.40 1.63
CA HIS A 33 4.19 9.63 2.79
C HIS A 33 5.28 8.57 2.90
N TYR A 34 4.95 7.31 2.63
CA TYR A 34 5.90 6.21 2.63
C TYR A 34 6.98 6.35 1.55
N ARG A 35 6.63 6.89 0.38
CA ARG A 35 7.56 7.26 -0.70
C ARG A 35 8.59 8.30 -0.26
N SER A 36 8.14 9.30 0.50
CA SER A 36 9.01 10.39 1.00
C SER A 36 9.91 9.99 2.17
N SER A 37 9.63 8.85 2.81
CA SER A 37 10.39 8.35 3.96
C SER A 37 11.76 7.81 3.51
N SER A 38 12.82 8.21 4.22
CA SER A 38 14.19 7.74 3.97
C SER A 38 14.30 6.23 4.22
N LEU A 39 14.82 5.51 3.22
CA LEU A 39 15.02 4.06 3.29
C LEU A 39 16.23 3.67 4.17
N ALA A 40 17.08 4.64 4.55
CA ALA A 40 18.33 4.38 5.25
C ALA A 40 18.14 3.76 6.66
N SER A 41 16.92 3.83 7.22
CA SER A 41 16.59 3.26 8.53
C SER A 41 16.00 1.85 8.46
N LEU A 42 15.79 1.30 7.25
CA LEU A 42 15.12 0.02 7.06
C LEU A 42 16.12 -1.15 6.98
N PRO A 43 15.75 -2.34 7.49
CA PRO A 43 16.56 -3.54 7.33
C PRO A 43 16.75 -3.89 5.86
N VAL A 44 17.90 -4.51 5.53
CA VAL A 44 18.21 -4.87 4.14
C VAL A 44 17.15 -5.79 3.53
N ALA A 45 16.66 -6.74 4.33
CA ALA A 45 15.59 -7.66 3.97
C ALA A 45 14.27 -6.97 3.61
N ALA A 46 14.04 -5.74 4.07
CA ALA A 46 12.84 -4.96 3.77
C ALA A 46 12.98 -4.13 2.49
N PHE A 47 14.19 -3.81 1.99
CA PHE A 47 14.36 -2.92 0.82
C PHE A 47 13.60 -3.40 -0.40
N HIS A 48 13.69 -4.68 -0.73
CA HIS A 48 13.02 -5.23 -1.91
C HIS A 48 11.48 -5.15 -1.79
N LEU A 49 10.93 -5.42 -0.59
CA LEU A 49 9.49 -5.28 -0.33
C LEU A 49 9.06 -3.81 -0.37
N VAL A 50 9.93 -2.89 0.07
CA VAL A 50 9.67 -1.45 -0.03
C VAL A 50 9.64 -0.99 -1.48
N GLN A 51 10.58 -1.46 -2.32
CA GLN A 51 10.61 -1.13 -3.74
C GLN A 51 9.35 -1.66 -4.44
N ILE A 52 9.03 -2.95 -4.25
CA ILE A 52 7.82 -3.55 -4.87
C ILE A 52 6.55 -2.84 -4.43
N SER A 53 6.42 -2.52 -3.13
CA SER A 53 5.21 -1.83 -2.63
C SER A 53 5.09 -0.41 -3.21
N ARG A 54 6.21 0.30 -3.41
CA ARG A 54 6.21 1.62 -4.08
C ARG A 54 5.83 1.51 -5.55
N ASP A 55 6.42 0.58 -6.30
CA ASP A 55 6.12 0.42 -7.73
C ASP A 55 4.65 0.03 -7.98
N ARG A 56 4.12 -0.89 -7.16
CA ARG A 56 2.70 -1.29 -7.22
C ARG A 56 1.76 -0.15 -6.83
N ALA A 57 2.16 0.66 -5.86
CA ALA A 57 1.40 1.82 -5.45
C ALA A 57 1.33 2.91 -6.52
N ASP A 58 2.43 3.17 -7.22
CA ASP A 58 2.46 4.12 -8.33
C ASP A 58 1.57 3.62 -9.49
N ALA A 59 1.65 2.34 -9.83
CA ALA A 59 0.80 1.72 -10.86
C ALA A 59 -0.70 1.80 -10.50
N LEU A 60 -1.06 1.45 -9.26
CA LEU A 60 -2.44 1.50 -8.77
C LEU A 60 -2.97 2.95 -8.75
N SER A 61 -2.15 3.91 -8.31
CA SER A 61 -2.52 5.33 -8.30
C SER A 61 -2.82 5.84 -9.71
N ALA A 62 -1.96 5.49 -10.69
CA ALA A 62 -2.18 5.85 -12.08
C ALA A 62 -3.47 5.22 -12.63
N ARG A 63 -3.71 3.93 -12.37
CA ARG A 63 -4.93 3.24 -12.82
C ARG A 63 -6.21 3.79 -12.19
N ILE A 64 -6.18 4.15 -10.91
CA ILE A 64 -7.33 4.79 -10.24
C ILE A 64 -7.62 6.16 -10.85
N LEU A 65 -6.60 6.93 -11.22
CA LEU A 65 -6.77 8.23 -11.87
C LEU A 65 -7.25 8.10 -13.33
N GLU A 66 -6.81 7.06 -14.03
CA GLU A 66 -7.23 6.77 -15.41
C GLU A 66 -8.61 6.12 -15.49
N SER A 67 -9.02 5.37 -14.46
CA SER A 67 -10.33 4.73 -14.40
C SER A 67 -11.36 5.69 -13.80
N ASP A 68 -12.40 6.00 -14.58
CA ASP A 68 -13.56 6.77 -14.11
C ASP A 68 -14.37 6.02 -13.02
N SER A 69 -14.02 4.76 -12.71
CA SER A 69 -14.70 3.96 -11.69
C SER A 69 -13.75 3.06 -10.90
N LEU A 70 -13.79 3.20 -9.57
CA LEU A 70 -13.20 2.25 -8.62
C LEU A 70 -13.90 0.89 -8.61
N SER A 71 -14.99 0.72 -9.34
CA SER A 71 -15.70 -0.56 -9.47
C SER A 71 -15.08 -1.49 -10.51
N ASP A 72 -13.93 -1.13 -11.09
CA ASP A 72 -13.17 -2.03 -11.96
C ASP A 72 -12.62 -3.21 -11.12
N PRO A 73 -13.03 -4.46 -11.40
CA PRO A 73 -12.57 -5.64 -10.65
C PRO A 73 -11.04 -5.80 -10.63
N SER A 74 -10.36 -5.26 -11.64
CA SER A 74 -8.91 -5.34 -11.72
C SER A 74 -8.19 -4.32 -10.82
N ILE A 75 -8.86 -3.25 -10.39
CA ILE A 75 -8.38 -2.33 -9.33
C ILE A 75 -8.48 -3.04 -7.97
N ASP A 76 -9.57 -3.78 -7.72
CA ASP A 76 -9.72 -4.56 -6.49
C ASP A 76 -8.62 -5.62 -6.32
N ASP A 77 -8.25 -6.29 -7.41
CA ASP A 77 -7.16 -7.30 -7.41
C ASP A 77 -5.79 -6.66 -7.17
N GLU A 78 -5.54 -5.47 -7.73
CA GLU A 78 -4.31 -4.71 -7.46
C GLU A 78 -4.24 -4.21 -6.02
N ILE A 79 -5.34 -3.67 -5.47
CA ILE A 79 -5.44 -3.27 -4.06
C ILE A 79 -5.09 -4.48 -3.19
N ARG A 80 -5.68 -5.65 -3.44
CA ARG A 80 -5.34 -6.88 -2.69
C ARG A 80 -3.88 -7.27 -2.82
N GLY A 81 -3.32 -7.21 -4.03
CA GLY A 81 -1.91 -7.51 -4.27
C GLY A 81 -0.96 -6.55 -3.55
N LEU A 82 -1.32 -5.27 -3.46
CA LEU A 82 -0.59 -4.26 -2.70
C LEU A 82 -0.71 -4.53 -1.20
N CYS A 83 -1.91 -4.78 -0.67
CA CYS A 83 -2.15 -5.13 0.72
C CYS A 83 -1.29 -6.33 1.15
N HIS A 84 -1.25 -7.39 0.35
CA HIS A 84 -0.43 -8.56 0.64
C HIS A 84 1.08 -8.26 0.72
N THR A 85 1.55 -7.33 -0.12
CA THR A 85 2.95 -6.87 -0.12
C THR A 85 3.25 -6.06 1.15
N VAL A 86 2.32 -5.20 1.56
CA VAL A 86 2.41 -4.42 2.81
C VAL A 86 2.41 -5.34 4.02
N ASP A 87 1.55 -6.36 4.06
CA ASP A 87 1.53 -7.34 5.16
C ASP A 87 2.87 -8.08 5.29
N SER A 88 3.44 -8.49 4.15
CA SER A 88 4.76 -9.13 4.10
C SER A 88 5.88 -8.20 4.59
N LEU A 89 5.82 -6.92 4.21
CA LEU A 89 6.73 -5.90 4.69
C LEU A 89 6.60 -5.70 6.21
N VAL A 90 5.38 -5.56 6.72
CA VAL A 90 5.09 -5.39 8.14
C VAL A 90 5.61 -6.59 8.93
N ALA A 91 5.36 -7.82 8.45
CA ALA A 91 5.88 -9.04 9.07
C ALA A 91 7.41 -9.03 9.12
N THR A 92 8.07 -8.64 8.02
CA THR A 92 9.54 -8.53 7.94
C THR A 92 10.10 -7.49 8.93
N LEU A 93 9.38 -6.38 9.12
CA LEU A 93 9.77 -5.33 10.08
C LEU A 93 9.51 -5.72 11.54
N LYS A 94 8.50 -6.56 11.81
CA LYS A 94 8.12 -7.05 13.15
C LYS A 94 8.98 -8.22 13.64
N GLN A 95 9.70 -8.93 12.76
CA GLN A 95 10.65 -10.01 13.13
C GLN A 95 11.96 -9.48 13.74
N ARG A 96 11.95 -8.27 14.29
CA ARG A 96 13.11 -7.53 14.77
C ARG A 96 13.10 -7.39 16.29
#